data_AF-A0A8T5KTW6-F1
#
_entry.id   AF-A0A8T5KTW6-F1
#
_cell.length_a   1.000
_cell.length_b   1.000
_cell.length_c   1.000
_cell.angle_alpha   90.00
_cell.angle_beta   90.00
_cell.angle_gamma   90.00
#
_symmetry.space_group_name_H-M   'P 1'
#
loop_
_entity.id
_entity.type
_entity.pdbx_description
1 polymer ?
#
loop_
_entity_poly.entity_id
_entity_poly.type
_entity_poly.pdbx_seq_one_letter_code
_entity_poly.pdbx_strand_id
1 'polypeptide(L)'
;MGKNCIYCKTNIDENSVVDVCQSCGLGVWGKKMFDAIVENMQNARRAGDLYQGSVTETPSPIKKSSGLSAIAEEALAQQEVQSQSFEEQLETLEEIKPTKEDIPPLIEPMSGLLEPETLGPESEMKIAPQIQHQPNQDTQDDSQFVLDELDRSF
;
A
#
# COMPACT_ATOMS: atom_id res chain seq x y z
N MET A 1 17.37 -13.50 10.54
CA MET A 1 16.29 -14.14 11.32
C MET A 1 14.97 -13.69 10.73
N GLY A 2 14.18 -14.63 10.20
CA GLY A 2 12.94 -14.32 9.48
C GLY A 2 11.93 -13.56 10.33
N LYS A 3 11.13 -12.72 9.68
CA LYS A 3 9.97 -12.08 10.30
C LYS A 3 8.81 -13.07 10.34
N ASN A 4 7.88 -12.90 11.27
CA ASN A 4 6.70 -13.76 11.35
C ASN A 4 5.44 -12.92 11.15
N CYS A 5 4.47 -13.45 10.40
CA CYS A 5 3.17 -12.83 10.22
C CYS A 5 2.49 -12.60 11.57
N ILE A 6 2.02 -11.38 11.83
CA ILE A 6 1.38 -11.05 13.11
C ILE A 6 0.13 -11.90 13.39
N TYR A 7 -0.60 -12.31 12.35
CA TYR A 7 -1.86 -13.06 12.45
C TYR A 7 -1.65 -14.57 12.51
N CYS A 8 -1.08 -15.17 11.46
CA CYS A 8 -0.96 -16.63 11.35
C CYS A 8 0.40 -17.19 11.80
N LYS A 9 1.35 -16.32 12.18
CA LYS A 9 2.73 -16.70 12.55
C LYS A 9 3.53 -17.42 11.46
N THR A 10 3.05 -17.46 10.21
CA THR A 10 3.83 -17.94 9.07
C THR A 10 5.08 -17.10 8.88
N ASN A 11 6.18 -17.73 8.46
CA ASN A 11 7.43 -17.06 8.16
C ASN A 11 7.26 -16.11 6.95
N ILE A 12 7.76 -14.89 7.09
CA ILE A 12 7.77 -13.84 6.07
C ILE A 12 9.23 -13.51 5.77
N ASP A 13 9.50 -13.22 4.49
CA ASP A 13 10.81 -12.78 4.02
C ASP A 13 11.33 -11.56 4.81
N GLU A 14 12.62 -11.58 5.13
CA GLU A 14 13.27 -10.52 5.91
C GLU A 14 13.24 -9.17 5.16
N ASN A 15 13.22 -9.22 3.83
CA ASN A 15 13.12 -8.04 2.98
C ASN A 15 11.68 -7.53 2.84
N SER A 16 10.68 -8.21 3.39
CA SER A 16 9.32 -7.66 3.41
C SER A 16 9.28 -6.34 4.18
N VAL A 17 8.55 -5.36 3.65
CA VAL A 17 8.28 -4.07 4.32
C VAL A 17 7.17 -4.17 5.37
N VAL A 18 6.39 -5.26 5.35
CA VAL A 18 5.24 -5.49 6.23
C VAL A 18 5.34 -6.82 6.96
N ASP A 19 4.83 -6.86 8.19
CA ASP A 19 4.81 -8.05 9.05
C ASP A 19 3.52 -8.88 8.90
N VAL A 20 2.91 -8.85 7.70
CA VAL A 20 1.66 -9.53 7.39
C VAL A 20 1.83 -10.32 6.10
N CYS A 21 1.48 -11.60 6.12
CA CYS A 21 1.54 -12.43 4.91
C CYS A 21 0.42 -12.05 3.94
N GLN A 22 0.60 -12.41 2.67
CA GLN A 22 -0.35 -12.04 1.61
C GLN A 22 -1.77 -12.53 1.88
N SER A 23 -1.95 -13.78 2.35
CA SER A 23 -3.29 -14.31 2.63
C SER A 23 -4.02 -13.54 3.74
N CYS A 24 -3.34 -13.24 4.85
CA CYS A 24 -3.91 -12.46 5.94
C CYS A 24 -4.16 -11.00 5.54
N GLY A 25 -3.22 -10.37 4.85
CA GLY A 25 -3.36 -8.97 4.42
C GLY A 25 -4.52 -8.78 3.45
N LEU A 26 -4.66 -9.69 2.49
CA LEU A 26 -5.80 -9.72 1.57
C LEU A 26 -7.13 -9.98 2.30
N GLY A 27 -7.13 -10.82 3.34
CA GLY A 27 -8.33 -11.10 4.14
C GLY A 27 -8.81 -9.91 4.99
N VAL A 28 -7.87 -9.12 5.55
CA VAL A 28 -8.18 -7.99 6.42
C VAL A 28 -8.51 -6.72 5.63
N TRP A 29 -7.73 -6.41 4.60
CA TRP A 29 -7.84 -5.15 3.85
C TRP A 29 -8.42 -5.29 2.44
N GLY A 30 -8.44 -6.50 1.89
CA GLY A 30 -8.74 -6.72 0.48
C GLY A 30 -7.56 -6.41 -0.44
N LYS A 31 -7.64 -6.87 -1.69
CA LYS A 31 -6.54 -6.77 -2.67
C LYS A 31 -6.06 -5.35 -2.92
N LYS A 32 -6.98 -4.44 -3.20
CA LYS A 32 -6.64 -3.05 -3.58
C LYS A 32 -5.93 -2.30 -2.46
N MET A 33 -6.42 -2.40 -1.22
CA MET A 33 -5.80 -1.72 -0.09
C MET A 33 -4.47 -2.37 0.30
N PHE A 34 -4.40 -3.70 0.32
CA PHE A 34 -3.15 -4.38 0.64
C PHE A 34 -2.04 -4.03 -0.36
N ASP A 35 -2.34 -4.03 -1.66
CA ASP A 35 -1.39 -3.64 -2.72
C ASP A 35 -0.91 -2.19 -2.50
N ALA A 36 -1.81 -1.25 -2.21
CA ALA A 36 -1.47 0.15 -1.94
C ALA A 36 -0.62 0.34 -0.67
N ILE A 37 -0.90 -0.41 0.41
CA ILE A 37 -0.10 -0.37 1.65
C ILE A 37 1.32 -0.86 1.37
N VAL A 38 1.47 -1.98 0.66
CA VAL A 38 2.79 -2.53 0.30
C VAL A 38 3.56 -1.56 -0.57
N GLU A 39 2.92 -0.96 -1.59
CA GLU A 39 3.53 0.04 -2.45
C GLU A 39 4.00 1.27 -1.67
N ASN A 40 3.14 1.83 -0.82
CA ASN A 40 3.48 3.00 0.01
C ASN A 40 4.65 2.71 0.94
N MET A 41 4.69 1.54 1.58
CA MET A 41 5.80 1.16 2.46
C MET A 41 7.10 0.92 1.68
N GLN A 42 7.03 0.38 0.46
CA GLN A 42 8.20 0.28 -0.43
C GLN A 42 8.70 1.64 -0.89
N ASN A 43 7.79 2.58 -1.18
CA ASN A 43 8.13 3.96 -1.52
C ASN A 43 8.83 4.65 -0.34
N ALA A 44 8.28 4.52 0.87
CA ALA A 44 8.90 5.05 2.09
C ALA A 44 10.27 4.42 2.35
N ARG A 45 10.45 3.12 2.12
CA ARG A 45 11.77 2.47 2.22
C ARG A 45 12.78 3.08 1.23
N ARG A 46 12.38 3.25 -0.04
CA ARG A 46 13.23 3.84 -1.08
C ARG A 46 13.59 5.30 -0.78
N ALA A 47 12.65 6.05 -0.21
CA ALA A 47 12.86 7.42 0.23
C ALA A 47 13.73 7.55 1.49
N GLY A 48 13.98 6.44 2.21
CA GLY A 48 14.65 6.46 3.51
C GLY A 48 13.76 6.93 4.66
N ASP A 49 12.44 6.98 4.45
CA ASP A 49 11.46 7.55 5.38
C ASP A 49 10.80 6.52 6.30
N LEU A 50 11.02 5.24 6.03
CA LEU A 50 10.36 4.14 6.74
C LEU A 50 10.65 4.13 8.26
N TYR A 51 11.74 4.76 8.70
CA TYR A 51 12.22 4.72 10.09
C TYR A 51 12.13 6.08 10.81
N GLN A 52 11.16 6.92 10.48
CA GLN A 52 10.98 8.28 11.04
C GLN A 52 10.78 8.38 12.58
N GLY A 53 10.77 7.27 13.32
CA GLY A 53 10.45 7.24 14.75
C GLY A 53 11.34 6.35 15.61
N SER A 54 12.53 5.92 15.16
CA SER A 54 13.44 5.23 16.08
C SER A 54 13.97 6.23 17.11
N VAL A 55 13.31 6.28 18.27
CA VAL A 55 13.65 7.19 19.40
C VAL A 55 14.99 6.83 20.07
N THR A 56 15.71 5.83 19.57
CA THR A 56 16.85 5.23 20.25
C THR A 56 18.22 5.76 19.84
N GLU A 57 18.35 6.60 18.80
CA GLU A 57 19.69 6.96 18.31
C GLU A 57 19.87 8.46 18.09
N THR A 58 21.01 8.94 18.61
CA THR A 58 21.53 10.31 18.55
C THR A 58 21.43 10.92 17.15
N PRO A 59 21.20 12.24 17.07
CA PRO A 59 20.88 12.93 15.82
C PRO A 59 22.00 12.75 14.78
N SER A 60 21.79 11.84 13.84
CA SER A 60 22.55 11.85 12.60
C SER A 60 22.09 13.07 11.78
N PRO A 61 23.01 13.85 11.18
CA PRO A 61 22.66 15.05 10.45
C PRO A 61 21.82 14.69 9.23
N ILE A 62 20.51 14.92 9.35
CA ILE A 62 19.55 14.85 8.26
C ILE A 62 20.04 15.81 7.18
N LYS A 63 20.49 15.26 6.05
CA LYS A 63 20.78 16.03 4.84
C LYS A 63 19.45 16.64 4.38
N LYS A 64 19.21 17.88 4.77
CA LYS A 64 18.09 18.70 4.31
C LYS A 64 18.21 18.80 2.78
N SER A 65 17.46 17.98 2.06
CA SER A 65 17.23 18.20 0.62
C SER A 65 16.43 19.49 0.48
N SER A 66 17.14 20.57 0.19
CA SER A 66 16.70 21.96 0.13
C SER A 66 15.79 22.29 -1.07
N GLY A 67 14.90 21.38 -1.49
CA GLY A 67 14.13 21.51 -2.73
C GLY A 67 12.61 21.62 -2.59
N LEU A 68 12.04 21.36 -1.40
CA LEU A 68 10.58 21.16 -1.26
C LEU A 68 9.79 22.37 -0.75
N SER A 69 10.44 23.48 -0.43
CA SER A 69 9.74 24.69 0.04
C SER A 69 9.20 25.59 -1.07
N ALA A 70 9.62 25.41 -2.33
CA ALA A 70 9.21 26.32 -3.41
C ALA A 70 7.91 25.92 -4.13
N ILE A 71 7.49 24.65 -4.06
CA ILE A 71 6.30 24.14 -4.77
C ILE A 71 5.01 24.14 -3.94
N ALA A 72 5.10 24.37 -2.63
CA ALA A 72 3.93 24.41 -1.75
C ALA A 72 3.18 25.76 -1.78
N GLU A 73 3.86 26.87 -2.10
CA GLU A 73 3.21 28.20 -2.21
C GLU A 73 2.44 28.39 -3.52
N GLU A 74 2.86 27.76 -4.63
CA GLU A 74 2.20 27.94 -5.92
C GLU A 74 0.92 27.10 -6.08
N ALA A 75 0.83 25.94 -5.40
CA ALA A 75 -0.36 25.09 -5.43
C ALA A 75 -1.54 25.67 -4.64
N LEU A 76 -1.29 26.47 -3.59
CA LEU A 76 -2.36 27.08 -2.79
C LEU A 76 -3.08 28.20 -3.57
N ALA A 77 -2.38 28.92 -4.44
CA ALA A 77 -2.96 30.00 -5.25
C ALA A 77 -3.88 29.50 -6.38
N GLN A 78 -3.69 28.26 -6.86
CA GLN A 78 -4.56 27.67 -7.89
C GLN A 78 -5.86 27.12 -7.31
N GLN A 79 -5.93 26.86 -6.00
CA GLN A 79 -7.12 26.33 -5.35
C GLN A 79 -8.23 27.40 -5.20
N GLU A 80 -7.88 28.69 -5.11
CA GLU A 80 -8.87 29.77 -4.98
C GLU A 80 -9.66 30.05 -6.27
N VAL A 81 -9.05 29.82 -7.45
CA VAL A 81 -9.72 30.07 -8.75
C VAL A 81 -10.73 28.97 -9.09
N GLN A 82 -10.54 27.75 -8.60
CA GLN A 82 -11.44 26.63 -8.90
C GLN A 82 -12.72 26.64 -8.03
N SER A 83 -12.67 27.25 -6.84
CA SER A 83 -13.81 27.39 -5.93
C SER A 83 -14.94 28.25 -6.52
N GLN A 84 -14.59 29.30 -7.27
CA GLN A 84 -15.58 30.22 -7.86
C GLN A 84 -16.40 29.60 -8.99
N SER A 85 -15.89 28.54 -9.64
CA SER A 85 -16.62 27.85 -10.72
C SER A 85 -17.68 26.86 -10.23
N PHE A 86 -17.63 26.45 -8.95
CA PHE A 86 -18.53 25.40 -8.43
C PHE A 86 -19.82 25.97 -7.83
N GLU A 87 -19.80 27.20 -7.30
CA GLU A 87 -21.01 27.87 -6.80
C GLU A 87 -22.01 28.18 -7.92
N GLU A 88 -21.53 28.60 -9.11
CA GLU A 88 -22.40 28.95 -10.24
C GLU A 88 -23.14 27.72 -10.84
N GLN A 89 -22.63 26.50 -10.63
CA GLN A 89 -23.31 25.27 -11.05
C GLN A 89 -24.31 24.74 -10.01
N LEU A 90 -24.22 25.17 -8.75
CA LEU A 90 -25.15 24.73 -7.71
C LEU A 90 -26.50 25.45 -7.79
N GLU A 91 -26.51 26.72 -8.22
CA GLU A 91 -27.74 27.49 -8.43
C GLU A 91 -28.62 26.95 -9.57
N THR A 92 -28.06 26.17 -10.50
CA THR A 92 -28.85 25.56 -11.60
C THR A 92 -29.54 24.26 -11.20
N LEU A 93 -29.22 23.66 -10.04
CA LEU A 93 -29.79 22.37 -9.61
C LEU A 93 -30.95 22.47 -8.61
N GLU A 94 -31.25 23.66 -8.07
CA GLU A 94 -32.38 23.85 -7.14
C GLU A 94 -33.76 23.94 -7.82
N GLU A 95 -33.82 23.92 -9.15
CA GLU A 95 -35.09 24.01 -9.90
C GLU A 95 -35.62 22.65 -10.40
N ILE A 96 -35.31 21.56 -9.70
CA ILE A 96 -36.00 20.27 -9.92
C ILE A 96 -36.69 19.88 -8.62
N LYS A 97 -37.86 20.47 -8.35
CA LYS A 97 -38.78 19.99 -7.32
C LYS A 97 -39.23 18.58 -7.69
N PRO A 98 -38.94 17.54 -6.89
CA PRO A 98 -39.49 16.22 -7.13
C PRO A 98 -41.01 16.29 -6.89
N THR A 99 -41.78 16.14 -7.97
CA THR A 99 -43.22 15.91 -7.88
C THR A 99 -43.45 14.56 -7.23
N LYS A 100 -44.07 14.62 -6.06
CA LYS A 100 -44.36 13.51 -5.15
C LYS A 100 -45.52 12.66 -5.66
N GLU A 101 -45.39 11.95 -6.78
CA GLU A 101 -46.32 10.88 -7.14
C GLU A 101 -45.54 9.73 -7.79
N ASP A 102 -45.90 8.49 -7.41
CA ASP A 102 -45.33 7.20 -7.85
C ASP A 102 -44.03 6.71 -7.18
N ILE A 103 -44.12 6.47 -5.87
CA ILE A 103 -43.27 5.49 -5.19
C ILE A 103 -43.91 4.11 -5.41
N PRO A 104 -43.30 3.17 -6.16
CA PRO A 104 -43.79 1.80 -6.24
C PRO A 104 -43.67 1.12 -4.86
N PRO A 105 -44.61 0.22 -4.52
CA PRO A 105 -44.65 -0.42 -3.21
C PRO A 105 -43.37 -1.20 -2.92
N LEU A 106 -42.85 -0.97 -1.71
CA LEU A 106 -41.76 -1.71 -1.07
C LEU A 106 -41.95 -3.22 -1.27
N ILE A 107 -41.05 -3.83 -2.04
CA ILE A 107 -40.91 -5.28 -2.10
C ILE A 107 -40.31 -5.71 -0.75
N GLU A 108 -41.09 -6.45 0.03
CA GLU A 108 -40.64 -7.04 1.29
C GLU A 108 -39.46 -7.99 1.03
N PRO A 109 -38.37 -7.92 1.81
CA PRO A 109 -37.31 -8.91 1.70
C PRO A 109 -37.84 -10.25 2.21
N MET A 110 -37.98 -11.21 1.29
CA MET A 110 -38.23 -12.60 1.66
C MET A 110 -37.11 -13.08 2.59
N SER A 111 -37.50 -13.29 3.84
CA SER A 111 -36.80 -14.06 4.85
C SER A 111 -36.72 -15.53 4.41
N GLY A 112 -35.85 -15.79 3.44
CA GLY A 112 -35.42 -17.11 3.03
C GLY A 112 -34.34 -17.62 3.97
N LEU A 113 -34.77 -18.40 4.97
CA LEU A 113 -33.94 -19.38 5.68
C LEU A 113 -33.08 -20.15 4.68
N LEU A 114 -31.75 -20.04 4.79
CA LEU A 114 -30.84 -21.09 4.32
C LEU A 114 -30.02 -21.52 5.52
N GLU A 115 -30.34 -22.71 5.97
CA GLU A 115 -29.65 -23.44 7.02
C GLU A 115 -28.20 -23.75 6.61
N PRO A 116 -27.26 -23.78 7.56
CA PRO A 116 -25.88 -24.16 7.27
C PRO A 116 -25.80 -25.67 7.03
N GLU A 117 -25.60 -26.09 5.78
CA GLU A 117 -25.17 -27.46 5.52
C GLU A 117 -23.77 -27.67 6.09
N THR A 118 -23.78 -28.57 7.06
CA THR A 118 -22.65 -29.16 7.73
C THR A 118 -22.08 -30.30 6.88
N LEU A 119 -20.84 -30.67 7.19
CA LEU A 119 -20.14 -31.92 6.82
C LEU A 119 -19.39 -31.99 5.49
N GLY A 120 -18.06 -32.04 5.65
CA GLY A 120 -17.17 -32.82 4.80
C GLY A 120 -15.70 -32.58 5.14
N PRO A 121 -15.09 -33.29 6.11
CA PRO A 121 -13.65 -33.44 6.15
C PRO A 121 -13.23 -34.51 5.12
N GLU A 122 -11.93 -34.54 4.82
CA GLU A 122 -11.22 -35.66 4.16
C GLU A 122 -11.16 -35.61 2.62
N SER A 123 -10.24 -34.79 2.10
CA SER A 123 -9.42 -35.23 0.96
C SER A 123 -7.95 -34.91 1.20
N GLU A 124 -7.28 -35.91 1.75
CA GLU A 124 -5.85 -36.00 2.01
C GLU A 124 -5.11 -36.10 0.65
N MET A 125 -4.79 -34.96 0.03
CA MET A 125 -3.84 -34.95 -1.10
C MET A 125 -2.40 -34.93 -0.56
N LYS A 126 -1.82 -36.13 -0.47
CA LYS A 126 -0.36 -36.33 -0.35
C LYS A 126 0.32 -35.88 -1.65
N ILE A 127 0.73 -34.61 -1.70
CA ILE A 127 1.71 -34.15 -2.68
C ILE A 127 3.05 -34.08 -1.96
N ALA A 128 3.87 -35.11 -2.15
CA ALA A 128 5.27 -35.10 -1.77
C ALA A 128 6.03 -34.11 -2.66
N PRO A 129 6.89 -33.24 -2.11
CA PRO A 129 7.80 -32.44 -2.92
C PRO A 129 8.98 -33.31 -3.35
N GLN A 130 9.08 -33.61 -4.66
CA GLN A 130 10.36 -34.02 -5.23
C GLN A 130 11.28 -32.80 -5.27
N ILE A 131 12.25 -32.84 -4.38
CA ILE A 131 13.46 -32.01 -4.36
C ILE A 131 14.26 -32.30 -5.64
N GLN A 132 14.56 -31.26 -6.42
CA GLN A 132 15.84 -31.21 -7.13
C GLN A 132 16.54 -29.91 -6.75
N HIS A 133 17.49 -30.06 -5.82
CA HIS A 133 18.59 -29.12 -5.65
C HIS A 133 19.36 -29.00 -6.97
N GLN A 134 19.57 -27.76 -7.43
CA GLN A 134 20.73 -27.43 -8.25
C GLN A 134 21.69 -26.57 -7.43
N PRO A 135 23.00 -26.85 -7.46
CA PRO A 135 24.01 -26.07 -6.76
C PRO A 135 24.46 -24.84 -7.56
N ASN A 136 24.78 -23.77 -6.81
CA ASN A 136 25.76 -22.70 -7.06
C ASN A 136 26.09 -22.31 -8.50
N GLN A 137 25.91 -21.03 -8.81
CA GLN A 137 26.93 -20.28 -9.54
C GLN A 137 27.17 -18.92 -8.87
N ASP A 138 28.40 -18.78 -8.38
CA ASP A 138 29.15 -17.54 -8.22
C ASP A 138 28.74 -16.47 -9.24
N THR A 139 28.34 -15.30 -8.76
CA THR A 139 28.53 -14.05 -9.50
C THR A 139 29.45 -13.17 -8.70
N GLN A 140 30.54 -12.83 -9.38
CA GLN A 140 31.75 -12.23 -8.87
C GLN A 140 31.51 -10.80 -8.34
N ASP A 141 32.36 -10.50 -7.36
CA ASP A 141 32.79 -9.19 -6.95
C ASP A 141 33.15 -8.30 -8.15
N ASP A 142 32.42 -7.20 -8.34
CA ASP A 142 32.84 -6.05 -9.16
C ASP A 142 32.89 -4.81 -8.25
N SER A 143 33.72 -4.94 -7.21
CA SER A 143 34.16 -3.85 -6.36
C SER A 143 35.32 -3.10 -7.03
N GLN A 144 35.09 -2.43 -8.17
CA GLN A 144 36.07 -1.48 -8.72
C GLN A 144 35.48 -0.58 -9.82
N PHE A 145 34.81 0.51 -9.43
CA PHE A 145 34.62 1.64 -10.36
C PHE A 145 34.88 2.99 -9.67
N VAL A 146 36.14 3.41 -9.81
CA VAL A 146 36.61 4.79 -10.04
C VAL A 146 36.25 5.86 -9.00
N LEU A 147 37.12 6.02 -7.99
CA LEU A 147 37.39 7.32 -7.36
C LEU A 147 38.59 7.95 -8.10
N ASP A 148 38.34 8.66 -9.20
CA ASP A 148 39.36 9.48 -9.85
C ASP A 148 38.68 10.62 -10.64
N GLU A 149 38.26 11.69 -9.95
CA GLU A 149 38.06 13.00 -10.59
C GLU A 149 37.99 14.20 -9.61
N LEU A 150 38.88 14.22 -8.62
CA LEU A 150 39.05 15.40 -7.74
C LEU A 150 40.51 15.86 -7.71
N ASP A 151 41.07 16.20 -8.88
CA ASP A 151 42.29 17.03 -8.93
C ASP A 151 42.44 17.80 -10.25
N ARG A 152 41.45 18.63 -10.59
CA ARG A 152 41.60 19.57 -11.72
C ARG A 152 40.77 20.84 -11.58
N SER A 153 41.14 21.70 -10.63
CA SER A 153 40.99 23.17 -10.73
C SER A 153 41.69 23.86 -9.56
N PHE A 154 43.00 24.01 -9.67
CA PHE A 154 43.79 25.09 -9.06
C PHE A 154 44.55 25.79 -10.18
#